data_AF-A0A533XWG5-F1
#
_entry.id   AF-A0A533XWG5-F1
#
_cell.length_a   1.000
_cell.length_b   1.000
_cell.length_c   1.000
_cell.angle_alpha   90.00
_cell.angle_beta   90.00
_cell.angle_gamma   90.00
#
_symmetry.space_group_name_H-M   'P 1'
#
loop_
_entity.id
_entity.type
_entity.pdbx_description
1 polymer ?
#
loop_
_entity_poly.entity_id
_entity_poly.type
_entity_poly.pdbx_seq_one_letter_code
_entity_poly.pdbx_strand_id
1 'polypeptide(L)' 'TFVFWRVSKGGIGLPREGFPWASIMPPWEQHLTIDEIWKVILFEYWHTGYYPRTWD' A
#
# COMPACT_ATOMS: atom_id res chain seq x y z
N THR A 1 -10.10 -4.11 4.52
CA THR A 1 -8.76 -4.00 3.91
C THR A 1 -8.49 -2.57 3.47
N PHE A 2 -7.42 -1.93 3.99
CA PHE A 2 -7.02 -0.54 3.67
C PHE A 2 -5.71 -0.48 2.87
N VAL A 3 -5.58 -1.31 1.82
CA VAL A 3 -4.31 -1.46 1.05
C VAL A 3 -3.87 -0.13 0.46
N PHE A 4 -4.77 0.57 -0.24
CA PHE A 4 -4.48 1.86 -0.85
C PHE A 4 -3.93 2.85 0.18
N TRP A 5 -4.60 3.01 1.33
CA TRP A 5 -4.15 3.92 2.38
C TRP A 5 -2.76 3.55 2.92
N ARG A 6 -2.51 2.25 3.15
CA ARG A 6 -1.22 1.78 3.68
C ARG A 6 -0.05 2.02 2.73
N VAL A 7 -0.23 1.80 1.43
CA VAL A 7 0.85 2.04 0.45
C VAL A 7 1.01 3.51 0.11
N SER A 8 -0.10 4.27 0.06
CA SER A 8 -0.09 5.72 -0.18
C SER A 8 0.68 6.46 0.92
N LYS A 9 0.39 6.13 2.19
CA LYS A 9 1.00 6.80 3.35
C LYS A 9 2.37 6.24 3.74
N GLY A 10 2.69 4.99 3.38
CA GLY A 10 3.95 4.36 3.76
C GLY A 10 4.09 4.15 5.28
N GLY A 11 5.31 3.88 5.74
CA GLY A 11 5.59 3.52 7.14
C GLY A 11 5.93 4.67 8.09
N ILE A 12 6.25 5.86 7.57
CA ILE A 12 6.77 6.99 8.35
C ILE A 12 5.62 7.96 8.69
N GLY A 13 5.45 8.29 9.97
CA GLY A 13 4.50 9.33 10.42
C GLY A 13 3.07 8.86 10.74
N LEU A 14 2.81 7.55 10.75
CA LEU A 14 1.49 6.98 11.09
C LEU A 14 1.41 6.49 12.55
N PRO A 15 0.19 6.44 13.15
CA PRO A 15 -0.03 5.93 14.50
C PRO A 15 0.48 4.50 14.69
N ARG A 16 0.91 4.15 15.91
CA ARG A 16 1.54 2.85 16.16
C ARG A 16 0.59 1.68 15.95
N GLU A 17 -0.69 1.91 16.14
CA GLU A 17 -1.77 0.93 16.12
C GLU A 17 -1.96 0.28 14.73
N GLY A 18 -1.46 0.93 13.66
CA GLY A 18 -1.54 0.43 12.28
C GLY A 18 -0.37 -0.43 11.80
N PHE A 19 0.65 -0.67 12.64
CA PHE A 19 1.93 -1.31 12.28
C PHE A 19 2.60 -0.73 11.00
N PRO A 20 2.70 0.60 10.86
CA PRO A 20 3.20 1.21 9.63
C PRO A 20 4.69 0.90 9.37
N TRP A 21 5.51 0.71 10.42
CA TRP A 21 6.92 0.32 10.30
C TRP A 21 7.16 -1.08 9.70
N ALA A 22 6.11 -1.91 9.62
CA ALA A 22 6.18 -3.19 8.92
C ALA A 22 6.07 -3.04 7.40
N SER A 23 5.74 -1.83 6.91
CA SER A 23 5.81 -1.50 5.50
C SER A 23 7.18 -0.92 5.18
N ILE A 24 7.94 -1.62 4.35
CA ILE A 24 9.23 -1.14 3.80
C ILE A 24 8.97 -0.09 2.70
N MET A 25 7.70 0.14 2.33
CA MET A 25 7.36 1.07 1.26
C MET A 25 7.52 2.53 1.70
N PRO A 26 8.24 3.36 0.92
CA PRO A 26 8.21 4.81 1.09
C PRO A 26 6.78 5.35 0.86
N PRO A 27 6.44 6.56 1.33
CA PRO A 27 5.12 7.17 1.10
C PRO A 27 4.91 7.44 -0.40
N TRP A 28 4.13 6.60 -1.09
CA TRP A 28 3.93 6.72 -2.54
C TRP A 28 3.24 8.01 -2.95
N GLU A 29 2.43 8.62 -2.08
CA GLU A 29 1.74 9.89 -2.38
C GLU A 29 2.68 11.08 -2.62
N GLN A 30 3.96 10.96 -2.25
CA GLN A 30 4.97 11.97 -2.53
C GLN A 30 5.61 11.80 -3.92
N HIS A 31 5.35 10.69 -4.60
CA HIS A 31 6.02 10.29 -5.83
C HIS A 31 5.06 9.96 -6.98
N LEU A 32 3.84 9.52 -6.66
CA LEU A 32 2.86 9.01 -7.60
C LEU A 32 1.52 9.72 -7.40
N THR A 33 0.81 9.93 -8.50
CA THR A 33 -0.59 10.29 -8.48
C THR A 33 -1.45 9.12 -8.00
N ILE A 34 -2.68 9.40 -7.58
CA ILE A 34 -3.64 8.38 -7.14
C ILE A 34 -3.85 7.30 -8.21
N ASP A 35 -3.92 7.70 -9.48
CA ASP A 35 -4.11 6.77 -10.61
C ASP A 35 -2.88 5.88 -10.82
N GLU A 36 -1.67 6.43 -10.67
CA GLU A 36 -0.43 5.65 -10.75
C GLU A 36 -0.31 4.66 -9.59
N ILE A 37 -0.67 5.07 -8.37
CA ILE A 37 -0.74 4.18 -7.21
C ILE A 37 -1.66 2.99 -7.51
N TRP A 38 -2.85 3.24 -8.05
CA TRP A 38 -3.77 2.16 -8.43
C TRP A 38 -3.21 1.26 -9.52
N LYS A 39 -2.56 1.82 -10.54
CA LYS A 39 -1.92 1.03 -11.61
C LYS A 39 -0.86 0.08 -11.04
N VAL A 40 -0.01 0.56 -10.12
CA VAL A 40 1.02 -0.26 -9.49
C VAL A 40 0.39 -1.35 -8.61
N ILE A 41 -0.58 -1.00 -7.76
CA ILE A 41 -1.28 -1.99 -6.91
C ILE A 41 -1.89 -3.10 -7.76
N LEU A 42 -2.62 -2.74 -8.82
CA LEU A 42 -3.25 -3.71 -9.71
C LEU A 42 -2.21 -4.56 -10.46
N PHE A 43 -1.12 -3.93 -10.91
CA PHE A 43 -0.01 -4.64 -11.55
C PHE A 43 0.65 -5.65 -10.61
N GLU A 44 0.94 -5.29 -9.36
CA GLU A 44 1.57 -6.20 -8.38
C GLU A 44 0.72 -7.45 -8.15
N TYR A 45 -0.59 -7.29 -7.96
CA TYR A 45 -1.49 -8.44 -7.79
C TYR A 45 -1.59 -9.29 -9.05
N TRP A 46 -1.74 -8.67 -10.22
CA TRP A 46 -1.78 -9.38 -11.49
C TRP A 46 -0.48 -10.13 -11.78
N HIS A 47 0.66 -9.50 -11.54
CA HIS A 47 1.98 -10.03 -11.88
C HIS A 47 2.44 -11.13 -10.92
N THR A 48 2.18 -10.98 -9.62
CA THR A 48 2.64 -11.93 -8.60
C THR A 48 1.65 -13.08 -8.36
N GLY A 49 0.39 -12.92 -8.77
CA GLY A 49 -0.68 -13.89 -8.51
C GLY A 49 -1.14 -13.92 -7.04
N TYR A 50 -0.61 -13.03 -6.19
CA TYR A 50 -1.13 -12.83 -4.84
C TYR A 50 -2.39 -11.97 -4.87
N TYR A 51 -3.24 -12.14 -3.86
CA TYR A 51 -4.47 -11.37 -3.69
C TYR A 51 -4.45 -10.62 -2.37
N PRO A 52 -5.15 -9.48 -2.26
CA PRO A 52 -5.32 -8.81 -0.98
C PRO A 52 -5.92 -9.78 0.03
N ARG A 53 -5.40 -9.79 1.27
CA ARG A 53 -6.05 -10.51 2.36
C ARG A 53 -7.51 -10.06 2.48
N THR A 54 -8.43 -11.00 2.25
CA THR A 54 -9.84 -10.91 2.61
C THR A 54 -9.99 -11.26 4.10
N TRP A 55 -11.11 -10.91 4.70
CA TRP A 55 -11.39 -11.27 6.08
C TRP A 55 -11.86 -12.74 6.14
N ASP A 56 -10.91 -13.66 6.25
CA ASP A 56 -11.11 -15.04 6.70
C ASP A 56 -10.11 -15.34 7.82
#